data_AF-A0A9W5IP31-F1
#
_entry.id   AF-A0A9W5IP31-F1
#
_cell.length_a   1.000
_cell.length_b   1.000
_cell.length_c   1.000
_cell.angle_alpha   90.00
_cell.angle_beta   90.00
_cell.angle_gamma   90.00
#
_symmetry.space_group_name_H-M   'P 1'
#
loop_
_entity.id
_entity.type
_entity.pdbx_description
1 polymer ?
#
loop_
_entity_poly.entity_id
_entity_poly.type
_entity_poly.pdbx_seq_one_letter_code
_entity_poly.pdbx_strand_id
1 'polypeptide(L)'
;MLTMKILKNFLILFLLLIPLISCKQHPERNEKMTNFISTGSTYWISDEEIQILEKNATNGDKNSAFKLYQYHMFVSLDQDLEFKWLEIAAKNGHPIAQSNLADLFFTQGNKEKAIFWAKKAYRNGAKLPDELKILININ
;
A
#
# COMPACT_ATOMS: atom_id res chain seq x y z
N MET A 1 -56.92 -23.98 16.28
CA MET A 1 -56.57 -22.84 15.39
C MET A 1 -55.73 -21.78 16.14
N LEU A 2 -54.69 -22.21 16.88
CA LEU A 2 -53.78 -21.29 17.62
C LEU A 2 -52.30 -21.74 17.61
N THR A 3 -51.98 -22.90 17.01
CA THR A 3 -50.60 -23.43 16.95
C THR A 3 -49.87 -23.10 15.65
N MET A 4 -50.60 -22.73 14.59
CA MET A 4 -50.01 -22.41 13.27
C MET A 4 -49.61 -20.93 13.09
N LYS A 5 -50.00 -20.04 14.02
CA LYS A 5 -49.66 -18.60 13.99
C LYS A 5 -48.30 -18.28 14.61
N ILE A 6 -47.79 -19.14 15.49
CA ILE A 6 -46.48 -18.97 16.14
C ILE A 6 -45.35 -19.38 15.18
N LEU A 7 -45.57 -20.37 14.32
CA LEU A 7 -44.56 -20.87 13.38
C LEU A 7 -44.21 -19.88 12.25
N LYS A 8 -45.13 -18.98 11.88
CA LYS A 8 -44.87 -17.94 10.85
C LYS A 8 -44.04 -16.76 11.35
N ASN A 9 -44.00 -16.51 12.66
CA ASN A 9 -43.18 -15.42 13.23
C ASN A 9 -41.74 -15.85 13.55
N PHE A 10 -41.47 -17.14 13.72
CA PHE A 10 -40.09 -17.64 13.87
C PHE A 10 -39.35 -17.76 12.53
N LEU A 11 -40.07 -17.99 11.42
CA LEU A 11 -39.46 -18.10 10.08
C LEU A 11 -38.96 -16.75 9.54
N ILE A 12 -39.51 -15.63 10.03
CA ILE A 12 -39.14 -14.27 9.59
C ILE A 12 -37.99 -13.68 10.43
N LEU A 13 -37.72 -14.24 11.63
CA LEU A 13 -36.63 -13.75 12.49
C LEU A 13 -35.25 -14.34 12.16
N PHE A 14 -35.17 -15.36 11.29
CA PHE A 14 -33.90 -15.98 10.89
C PHE A 14 -33.29 -15.38 9.61
N LEU A 15 -33.99 -14.45 8.95
CA LEU A 15 -33.54 -13.78 7.71
C LEU A 15 -32.81 -12.44 7.95
N LEU A 16 -32.59 -12.04 9.21
CA LEU A 16 -31.90 -10.78 9.57
C LEU A 16 -30.63 -10.98 10.40
N LEU A 17 -30.10 -12.21 10.46
CA LEU A 17 -28.86 -12.56 11.18
C LEU A 17 -27.88 -13.35 10.29
N ILE A 18 -27.75 -12.96 9.03
CA ILE A 18 -26.54 -13.28 8.27
C ILE A 18 -25.66 -12.04 8.39
N PRO A 19 -24.65 -12.00 9.30
CA PRO A 19 -23.55 -11.10 9.04
C PRO A 19 -23.05 -11.46 7.64
N LEU A 20 -23.00 -10.47 6.75
CA LEU A 20 -22.21 -10.50 5.53
C LEU A 20 -20.75 -10.77 5.95
N ILE A 21 -20.46 -12.03 6.25
CA ILE A 21 -19.10 -12.55 6.22
C ILE A 21 -18.80 -12.50 4.73
N SER A 22 -18.27 -11.35 4.32
CA SER A 22 -17.47 -11.27 3.12
C SER A 22 -16.51 -12.44 3.21
N CYS A 23 -16.74 -13.45 2.37
CA CYS A 23 -15.90 -14.61 2.26
C CYS A 23 -14.55 -14.12 1.70
N LYS A 24 -13.67 -13.63 2.56
CA LYS A 24 -12.25 -13.53 2.24
C LYS A 24 -11.64 -14.90 2.54
N GLN A 25 -12.04 -15.90 1.76
CA GLN A 25 -11.22 -17.08 1.58
C GLN A 25 -9.93 -16.60 0.93
N HIS A 26 -8.89 -16.42 1.74
CA HIS A 26 -7.57 -16.15 1.24
C HIS A 26 -6.97 -17.50 0.84
N PRO A 27 -6.72 -17.76 -0.46
CA PRO A 27 -6.05 -19.00 -0.84
C PRO A 27 -4.62 -18.97 -0.30
N GLU A 28 -4.27 -19.94 0.54
CA GLU A 28 -2.87 -20.20 0.91
C GLU A 28 -2.08 -20.50 -0.35
N ARG A 29 -0.97 -19.78 -0.55
CA ARG A 29 -0.13 -19.93 -1.75
C ARG A 29 0.66 -21.23 -1.66
N ASN A 30 0.34 -22.18 -2.55
CA ASN A 30 1.23 -23.29 -2.88
C ASN A 30 2.55 -22.72 -3.44
N GLU A 31 3.64 -23.02 -2.73
CA GLU A 31 5.02 -22.59 -3.00
C GLU A 31 5.54 -22.98 -4.41
N LYS A 32 4.89 -23.91 -5.12
CA LYS A 32 5.35 -24.49 -6.39
C LYS A 32 4.75 -23.89 -7.68
N MET A 33 4.47 -22.58 -7.73
CA MET A 33 4.14 -21.90 -8.99
C MET A 33 5.28 -21.01 -9.48
N THR A 34 6.41 -21.63 -9.79
CA THR A 34 7.53 -21.00 -10.46
C THR A 34 7.28 -21.04 -11.97
N ASN A 35 7.00 -19.88 -12.57
CA ASN A 35 7.52 -19.42 -13.88
C ASN A 35 6.79 -18.17 -14.45
N PHE A 36 5.71 -17.69 -13.83
CA PHE A 36 5.13 -16.36 -14.10
C PHE A 36 4.72 -15.70 -12.78
N ILE A 37 5.59 -14.87 -12.21
CA ILE A 37 5.23 -14.01 -11.08
C ILE A 37 4.64 -12.73 -11.69
N SER A 38 3.32 -12.56 -11.61
CA SER A 38 2.66 -11.29 -11.91
C SER A 38 3.13 -10.22 -10.92
N THR A 39 3.20 -8.95 -11.33
CA THR A 39 3.51 -7.82 -10.44
C THR A 39 2.68 -7.86 -9.15
N GLY A 40 1.40 -8.22 -9.26
CA GLY A 40 0.51 -8.37 -8.11
C GLY A 40 0.99 -9.45 -7.11
N SER A 41 1.56 -10.57 -7.57
CA SER A 41 2.05 -11.63 -6.68
C SER A 41 3.46 -11.39 -6.13
N THR A 42 4.19 -10.40 -6.66
CA THR A 42 5.45 -9.90 -6.09
C THR A 42 5.19 -9.00 -4.88
N TYR A 43 4.17 -8.15 -4.94
CA TYR A 43 3.88 -7.13 -3.92
C TYR A 43 2.74 -7.49 -2.98
N TRP A 44 2.12 -8.67 -3.17
CA TRP A 44 1.08 -9.17 -2.28
C TRP A 44 1.63 -9.40 -0.86
N ILE A 45 0.86 -8.98 0.14
CA ILE A 45 1.09 -9.16 1.57
C ILE A 45 -0.24 -9.52 2.25
N SER A 46 -0.22 -10.30 3.34
CA SER A 46 -1.45 -10.72 4.05
C SER A 46 -2.03 -9.58 4.90
N ASP A 47 -3.31 -9.70 5.29
CA ASP A 47 -3.96 -8.73 6.17
C ASP A 47 -3.25 -8.65 7.55
N GLU A 48 -2.71 -9.75 8.09
CA GLU A 48 -1.90 -9.69 9.33
C GLU A 48 -0.57 -8.97 9.11
N GLU A 49 0.09 -9.23 7.97
CA GLU A 49 1.35 -8.57 7.63
C GLU A 49 1.15 -7.06 7.43
N ILE A 50 0.04 -6.64 6.80
CA ILE A 50 -0.34 -5.23 6.69
C ILE A 50 -0.37 -4.59 8.08
N GLN A 51 -1.06 -5.17 9.06
CA GLN A 51 -1.15 -4.60 10.42
C GLN A 51 0.22 -4.44 11.09
N ILE A 52 1.11 -5.42 10.90
CA ILE A 52 2.49 -5.37 11.44
C ILE A 52 3.28 -4.25 10.75
N LEU A 53 3.20 -4.16 9.42
CA LEU A 53 3.89 -3.12 8.66
C LEU A 53 3.37 -1.73 9.02
N GLU A 54 2.06 -1.56 9.21
CA GLU A 54 1.46 -0.28 9.60
C GLU A 54 2.00 0.18 10.97
N LYS A 55 2.02 -0.73 11.95
CA LYS A 55 2.61 -0.45 13.26
C LYS A 55 4.08 -0.07 13.16
N ASN A 56 4.88 -0.83 12.41
CA ASN A 56 6.31 -0.54 12.27
C ASN A 56 6.54 0.81 11.56
N ALA A 57 5.80 1.07 10.49
CA ALA A 57 5.89 2.30 9.71
C ALA A 57 5.52 3.53 10.55
N THR A 58 4.47 3.46 11.38
CA THR A 58 4.09 4.53 12.31
C THR A 58 5.16 4.79 13.38
N ASN A 59 5.96 3.78 13.73
CA ASN A 59 7.11 3.90 14.63
C ASN A 59 8.42 4.29 13.92
N GLY A 60 8.36 4.70 12.65
CA GLY A 60 9.51 5.22 11.92
C GLY A 60 10.19 4.21 10.98
N ASP A 61 9.69 2.97 10.89
CA ASP A 61 10.30 1.98 9.99
C ASP A 61 10.01 2.31 8.52
N LYS A 62 11.02 2.88 7.88
CA LYS A 62 10.95 3.37 6.50
C LYS A 62 10.73 2.26 5.46
N ASN A 63 11.20 1.05 5.75
CA ASN A 63 11.06 -0.10 4.85
C ASN A 63 9.64 -0.66 4.87
N SER A 64 9.02 -0.71 6.05
CA SER A 64 7.61 -1.11 6.22
C SER A 64 6.69 -0.13 5.50
N ALA A 65 6.93 1.17 5.67
CA ALA A 65 6.20 2.20 4.93
C ALA A 65 6.37 2.03 3.41
N PHE A 66 7.59 1.75 2.93
CA PHE A 66 7.84 1.54 1.52
C PHE A 66 7.17 0.28 0.97
N LYS A 67 7.10 -0.81 1.76
CA LYS A 67 6.40 -2.04 1.38
C LYS A 67 4.89 -1.83 1.28
N LEU A 68 4.30 -1.07 2.20
CA LEU A 68 2.89 -0.66 2.14
C LEU A 68 2.62 0.20 0.90
N TYR A 69 3.50 1.16 0.59
CA TYR A 69 3.43 1.93 -0.65
C TYR A 69 3.38 1.02 -1.89
N GLN A 70 4.27 0.02 -1.99
CA GLN A 70 4.29 -0.92 -3.11
C GLN A 70 3.00 -1.75 -3.18
N TYR A 71 2.50 -2.24 -2.05
CA TYR A 71 1.23 -2.96 -1.99
C TYR A 71 0.06 -2.10 -2.50
N HIS A 72 -0.02 -0.85 -2.07
CA HIS A 72 -1.09 0.06 -2.50
C HIS A 72 -0.96 0.47 -3.97
N MET A 73 0.27 0.65 -4.47
CA MET A 73 0.52 0.95 -5.88
C MET A 73 0.20 -0.22 -6.83
N PHE A 74 0.52 -1.46 -6.44
CA PHE A 74 0.52 -2.60 -7.38
C PHE A 74 -0.56 -3.65 -7.13
N VAL A 75 -1.17 -3.68 -5.95
CA VAL A 75 -2.11 -4.73 -5.55
C VAL A 75 -3.49 -4.16 -5.25
N SER A 76 -3.62 -3.28 -4.26
CA SER A 76 -4.94 -2.71 -3.89
C SER A 76 -5.34 -1.51 -4.74
N LEU A 77 -4.38 -0.86 -5.41
CA LEU A 77 -4.59 0.28 -6.29
C LEU A 77 -5.30 1.46 -5.59
N ASP A 78 -5.01 1.65 -4.30
CA ASP A 78 -5.54 2.74 -3.48
C ASP A 78 -4.57 3.93 -3.50
N GLN A 79 -4.92 4.97 -4.26
CA GLN A 79 -4.06 6.15 -4.48
C GLN A 79 -3.83 6.98 -3.21
N ASP A 80 -4.83 7.07 -2.32
CA ASP A 80 -4.71 7.83 -1.09
C ASP A 80 -3.72 7.16 -0.14
N LEU A 81 -3.83 5.83 -0.01
CA LEU A 81 -2.90 5.04 0.79
C LEU A 81 -1.52 4.95 0.16
N GLU A 82 -1.43 4.81 -1.17
CA GLU A 82 -0.17 4.90 -1.92
C GLU A 82 0.59 6.18 -1.56
N PHE A 83 -0.05 7.34 -1.72
CA PHE A 83 0.57 8.62 -1.46
C PHE A 83 0.96 8.77 0.02
N LYS A 84 0.06 8.39 0.94
CA LYS A 84 0.33 8.41 2.39
C LYS A 84 1.59 7.62 2.74
N TRP A 85 1.70 6.38 2.28
CA TRP A 85 2.82 5.51 2.63
C TRP A 85 4.12 5.92 1.92
N LEU A 86 4.02 6.44 0.69
CA LEU A 86 5.16 7.05 0.00
C LEU A 86 5.72 8.23 0.81
N GLU A 87 4.87 9.13 1.28
CA GLU A 87 5.30 10.26 2.11
C GLU A 87 5.94 9.80 3.43
N ILE A 88 5.36 8.83 4.13
CA ILE A 88 5.90 8.31 5.39
C ILE A 88 7.27 7.68 5.16
N ALA A 89 7.42 6.84 4.13
CA ALA A 89 8.69 6.22 3.78
C ALA A 89 9.76 7.28 3.44
N ALA A 90 9.39 8.30 2.66
CA ALA A 90 10.29 9.38 2.28
C ALA A 90 10.73 10.23 3.49
N LYS A 91 9.77 10.59 4.37
CA LYS A 91 10.03 11.33 5.63
C LYS A 91 10.98 10.56 6.55
N ASN A 92 10.82 9.23 6.62
CA ASN A 92 11.68 8.35 7.42
C ASN A 92 13.00 7.96 6.73
N GLY A 93 13.32 8.55 5.57
CA GLY A 93 14.64 8.39 4.96
C GLY A 93 14.80 7.19 4.05
N HIS A 94 13.72 6.65 3.48
CA HIS A 94 13.82 5.60 2.47
C HIS A 94 14.30 6.22 1.14
N PRO A 95 15.50 5.90 0.64
CA PRO A 95 16.11 6.63 -0.47
C PRO A 95 15.29 6.56 -1.76
N ILE A 96 14.76 5.37 -2.08
CA ILE A 96 13.92 5.20 -3.27
C ILE A 96 12.59 5.94 -3.12
N ALA A 97 12.02 5.98 -1.92
CA ALA A 97 10.76 6.70 -1.69
C ALA A 97 10.94 8.21 -1.85
N GLN A 98 12.08 8.74 -1.41
CA GLN A 98 12.43 10.15 -1.62
C GLN A 98 12.62 10.46 -3.11
N SER A 99 13.21 9.55 -3.89
CA SER A 99 13.32 9.69 -5.35
C SER A 99 11.94 9.70 -6.01
N ASN A 100 11.08 8.73 -5.68
CA ASN A 100 9.72 8.63 -6.22
C ASN A 100 8.88 9.86 -5.85
N LEU A 101 8.98 10.35 -4.61
CA LEU A 101 8.26 11.55 -4.19
C LEU A 101 8.79 12.82 -4.87
N ALA A 102 10.09 12.89 -5.16
CA ALA A 102 10.67 13.98 -5.95
C ALA A 102 10.14 13.99 -7.39
N ASP A 103 10.07 12.81 -8.01
CA ASP A 103 9.54 12.63 -9.36
C ASP A 103 8.05 12.98 -9.45
N LEU A 104 7.25 12.57 -8.46
CA LEU A 104 5.85 12.96 -8.35
C LEU A 104 5.68 14.48 -8.28
N PHE A 105 6.46 15.18 -7.46
CA PHE A 105 6.39 16.65 -7.42
C PHE A 105 6.90 17.30 -8.69
N PHE A 106 7.89 16.71 -9.36
CA PHE A 106 8.41 17.20 -10.63
C PHE A 106 7.33 17.14 -11.72
N THR A 107 6.65 16.01 -11.85
CA THR A 107 5.55 15.81 -12.83
C THR A 107 4.34 16.70 -12.54
N GLN A 108 4.09 17.03 -11.27
CA GLN A 108 3.08 18.01 -10.86
C GLN A 108 3.53 19.48 -11.08
N GLY A 109 4.73 19.73 -11.60
CA GLY A 109 5.27 21.06 -11.81
C GLY A 109 5.77 21.77 -10.54
N ASN A 110 5.77 21.09 -9.39
CA ASN A 110 6.28 21.62 -8.13
C ASN A 110 7.79 21.42 -8.00
N LYS A 111 8.54 22.24 -8.75
CA LYS A 111 10.01 22.16 -8.81
C LYS A 111 10.70 22.32 -7.45
N GLU A 112 10.18 23.17 -6.56
CA GLU A 112 10.77 23.39 -5.24
C GLU A 112 10.75 22.12 -4.39
N LYS A 113 9.59 21.46 -4.29
CA LYS A 113 9.47 20.19 -3.57
C LYS A 113 10.27 19.07 -4.24
N ALA A 114 10.28 19.03 -5.57
CA ALA A 114 11.09 18.07 -6.32
C ALA A 114 12.58 18.20 -5.99
N ILE A 115 13.13 19.43 -6.03
CA ILE A 115 14.53 19.71 -5.66
C ILE A 115 14.82 19.27 -4.22
N PHE A 116 13.93 19.59 -3.29
CA PHE A 116 14.09 19.24 -1.88
C PHE A 116 14.22 17.73 -1.68
N TRP A 117 13.30 16.95 -2.26
CA TRP A 117 13.29 15.49 -2.11
C TRP A 117 14.40 14.82 -2.91
N ALA A 118 14.71 15.29 -4.12
CA ALA A 118 15.81 14.77 -4.93
C ALA A 118 17.17 14.94 -4.23
N LYS A 119 17.43 16.09 -3.60
CA LYS A 119 18.64 16.30 -2.79
C LYS A 119 18.73 15.35 -1.60
N LYS A 120 17.61 15.09 -0.91
CA LYS A 120 17.56 14.10 0.19
C LYS A 120 17.82 12.68 -0.32
N ALA A 121 17.16 12.29 -1.41
CA ALA A 121 17.30 10.99 -2.04
C ALA A 121 18.77 10.72 -2.42
N TYR A 122 19.41 11.67 -3.12
CA TYR A 122 20.82 11.57 -3.51
C TYR A 122 21.76 11.41 -2.30
N ARG A 123 21.58 12.23 -1.26
CA ARG A 123 22.36 12.12 -0.01
C ARG A 123 22.20 10.78 0.69
N ASN A 124 21.04 10.16 0.56
CA ASN A 124 20.74 8.84 1.12
C ASN A 124 21.09 7.69 0.17
N GLY A 125 21.81 7.96 -0.93
CA GLY A 125 22.31 6.94 -1.86
C GLY A 125 21.28 6.45 -2.88
N ALA A 126 20.18 7.19 -3.09
CA ALA A 126 19.24 6.86 -4.16
C ALA A 126 19.88 7.10 -5.54
N LYS A 127 19.67 6.16 -6.46
CA LYS A 127 19.82 6.44 -7.89
C LYS A 127 18.65 7.32 -8.32
N LEU A 128 18.96 8.45 -8.95
CA LEU A 128 17.95 9.38 -9.46
C LEU A 128 17.71 9.17 -10.96
N PRO A 129 16.48 9.45 -11.45
CA PRO A 129 16.22 9.73 -12.86
C PRO A 129 17.08 10.91 -13.36
N ASP A 130 17.40 10.92 -14.65
CA ASP A 130 18.31 11.93 -15.21
C ASP A 130 17.72 13.34 -15.13
N GLU A 131 16.39 13.49 -15.25
CA GLU A 131 15.69 14.75 -15.07
C GLU A 131 15.90 15.33 -13.66
N LEU A 132 15.86 14.46 -12.64
CA LEU A 132 16.09 14.88 -11.26
C LEU A 132 17.57 15.19 -11.00
N LYS A 133 18.50 14.50 -11.66
CA LYS A 133 19.94 14.84 -11.59
C LYS A 133 20.22 16.22 -12.17
N ILE A 134 19.67 16.52 -13.34
CA ILE A 134 19.73 17.83 -13.97
C ILE A 134 19.13 18.88 -13.03
N LEU A 135 17.96 18.58 -12.44
CA LEU A 135 17.25 19.49 -11.55
C LEU A 135 18.06 19.89 -10.30
N ILE A 136 18.94 19.02 -9.80
CA ILE A 136 19.78 19.29 -8.63
C ILE A 136 21.27 19.50 -8.96
N ASN A 137 21.62 19.60 -10.25
CA ASN A 137 22.96 19.85 -10.78
C ASN A 137 24.01 18.80 -10.35
N ILE A 138 23.72 17.51 -10.56
CA ILE A 138 24.66 16.40 -10.33
C ILE A 138 24.86 15.56 -11.60
N ASN A 139 26.02 14.91 -11.72
CA ASN A 139 26.40 14.07 -12.86
C ASN A 139 25.91 12.61 -12.69
#